data_AF-A0A962CNC8-F1
#
_entry.id   AF-A0A962CNC8-F1
#
_cell.length_a   1.000
_cell.length_b   1.000
_cell.length_c   1.000
_cell.angle_alpha   90.00
_cell.angle_beta   90.00
_cell.angle_gamma   90.00
#
_symmetry.space_group_name_H-M   'P 1'
#
loop_
_entity.id
_entity.type
_entity.pdbx_description
1 polymer ?
#
loop_
_entity_poly.entity_id
_entity_poly.type
_entity_poly.pdbx_seq_one_letter_code
_entity_poly.pdbx_strand_id
1 'polypeptide(L)'
;EEIKIYRQGQGENGWLDLCRGPHMPTTRHVGTAFKLLKVAGAYWRGDSDKAMLTRIYGTAWRDDKELKAYLTQLEEAEKRDHRKLGNEMDLFHFQPEAQGSCFWHPKGYVIYHAL
;
A
#
# COMPACT_ATOMS: atom_id res chain seq x y z
N GLU A 1 -32.41 -6.87 -4.52
CA GLU A 1 -32.01 -5.51 -4.09
C GLU A 1 -31.86 -4.63 -5.31
N GLU A 2 -32.20 -3.34 -5.18
CA GLU A 2 -32.00 -2.36 -6.24
C GLU A 2 -30.50 -2.00 -6.35
N ILE A 3 -29.94 -2.11 -7.56
CA ILE A 3 -28.54 -1.78 -7.82
C ILE A 3 -28.42 -0.27 -8.05
N LYS A 4 -27.50 0.38 -7.32
CA LYS A 4 -27.22 1.82 -7.45
C LYS A 4 -25.88 2.05 -8.15
N ILE A 5 -25.82 3.10 -8.97
CA ILE A 5 -24.61 3.54 -9.67
C ILE A 5 -24.22 4.91 -9.13
N TYR A 6 -22.95 5.07 -8.77
CA TYR A 6 -22.37 6.37 -8.47
C TYR A 6 -21.98 7.07 -9.77
N ARG A 7 -22.29 8.37 -9.87
CA ARG A 7 -21.97 9.22 -11.03
C ARG A 7 -21.26 10.48 -10.57
N GLN A 8 -20.14 10.80 -11.20
CA GLN A 8 -19.40 12.04 -11.00
C GLN A 8 -19.15 12.73 -12.36
N GLY A 9 -19.64 13.96 -12.52
CA GLY A 9 -19.59 14.70 -13.78
C GLY A 9 -20.90 14.63 -14.59
N GLN A 10 -20.93 15.29 -15.75
CA GLN A 10 -22.12 15.43 -16.60
C GLN A 10 -21.88 14.94 -18.04
N GLY A 11 -22.97 14.57 -18.72
CA GLY A 11 -22.94 14.14 -20.12
C GLY A 11 -22.17 12.83 -20.35
N GLU A 12 -21.63 12.68 -21.55
CA GLU A 12 -20.89 11.49 -22.00
C GLU A 12 -19.53 11.33 -21.30
N ASN A 13 -18.98 12.41 -20.75
CA ASN A 13 -17.70 12.42 -20.02
C ASN A 13 -17.88 12.19 -18.51
N GLY A 14 -19.10 11.90 -18.05
CA GLY A 14 -19.35 11.59 -16.64
C GLY A 14 -18.75 10.25 -16.25
N TRP A 15 -17.98 10.23 -15.16
CA TRP A 15 -17.46 8.98 -14.60
C TRP A 15 -18.57 8.23 -13.87
N LEU A 16 -18.62 6.91 -14.07
CA LEU A 16 -19.58 6.01 -13.45
C LEU A 16 -18.85 4.90 -12.71
N ASP A 17 -19.34 4.56 -11.51
CA ASP A 17 -18.80 3.47 -10.73
C ASP A 17 -19.89 2.70 -9.98
N LEU A 18 -19.67 1.41 -9.82
CA LEU A 18 -20.55 0.50 -9.10
C LEU A 18 -20.10 0.41 -7.64
N CYS A 19 -20.40 1.46 -6.89
CA CYS A 19 -20.06 1.56 -5.47
C CYS A 19 -21.33 1.72 -4.61
N ARG A 20 -21.37 1.03 -3.46
CA ARG A 20 -22.49 1.10 -2.51
C ARG A 20 -22.55 2.44 -1.73
N GLY A 21 -21.44 3.15 -1.59
CA GLY A 21 -21.36 4.44 -0.87
C GLY A 21 -21.52 4.32 0.65
N PRO A 22 -21.73 5.45 1.37
CA PRO A 22 -21.97 6.80 0.84
C PRO A 22 -20.70 7.46 0.28
N HIS A 23 -20.91 8.47 -0.56
CA HIS A 23 -19.84 9.33 -1.10
C HIS A 23 -19.98 10.75 -0.55
N MET A 24 -18.92 11.55 -0.69
CA MET A 24 -18.98 12.97 -0.35
C MET A 24 -20.00 13.70 -1.24
N PRO A 25 -20.73 14.72 -0.74
CA PRO A 25 -21.73 15.43 -1.52
C PRO A 25 -21.18 16.11 -2.78
N THR A 26 -19.92 16.59 -2.72
CA THR A 26 -19.19 17.14 -3.87
C THR A 26 -17.71 16.82 -3.74
N THR A 27 -16.98 16.80 -4.86
CA THR A 27 -15.53 16.57 -4.90
C THR A 27 -14.73 17.63 -4.16
N ARG A 28 -15.29 18.83 -3.93
CA ARG A 28 -14.67 19.88 -3.12
C ARG A 28 -14.36 19.41 -1.69
N HIS A 29 -15.17 18.50 -1.15
CA HIS A 29 -14.99 17.96 0.21
C HIS A 29 -13.83 16.97 0.33
N VAL A 30 -13.32 16.44 -0.80
CA VAL A 30 -12.08 15.64 -0.80
C VAL A 30 -10.89 16.52 -0.38
N GLY A 31 -10.95 17.82 -0.69
CA GLY A 31 -9.87 18.75 -0.40
C GLY A 31 -8.59 18.42 -1.16
N THR A 32 -7.46 18.90 -0.63
CA THR A 32 -6.11 18.71 -1.18
C THR A 32 -5.28 17.70 -0.40
N ALA A 33 -5.75 17.30 0.78
CA ALA A 33 -5.02 16.46 1.73
C ALA A 33 -5.08 14.96 1.35
N PHE A 34 -4.66 14.62 0.13
CA PHE A 34 -4.51 13.25 -0.32
C PHE A 34 -3.19 13.05 -1.07
N LYS A 35 -2.67 11.82 -1.05
CA LYS A 35 -1.40 11.49 -1.71
C LYS A 35 -1.41 10.07 -2.26
N LEU A 36 -0.92 9.91 -3.49
CA LEU A 36 -0.58 8.60 -4.06
C LEU A 36 0.74 8.10 -3.45
N LEU A 37 0.76 6.83 -3.05
CA LEU A 37 1.86 6.24 -2.28
C LEU A 37 2.74 5.33 -3.15
N LYS A 38 2.18 4.21 -3.61
CA LYS A 38 2.93 3.20 -4.37
C LYS A 38 2.03 2.45 -5.34
N VAL A 39 2.65 1.86 -6.36
CA VAL A 39 2.01 0.93 -7.28
C VAL A 39 2.41 -0.50 -6.91
N ALA A 40 1.47 -1.44 -7.02
CA ALA A 40 1.71 -2.86 -6.82
C ALA A 40 0.95 -3.70 -7.84
N GLY A 41 1.43 -4.91 -8.09
CA GLY A 41 0.64 -5.95 -8.76
C GLY A 41 -0.30 -6.64 -7.77
N ALA A 42 -1.49 -7.00 -8.23
CA ALA A 42 -2.43 -7.82 -7.47
C ALA A 42 -3.19 -8.76 -8.40
N TYR A 43 -3.70 -9.85 -7.85
CA TYR A 43 -4.52 -10.80 -8.59
C TYR A 43 -5.96 -10.76 -8.11
N TRP A 44 -6.92 -10.98 -9.01
CA TRP A 44 -8.33 -11.02 -8.65
C TRP A 44 -8.57 -12.11 -7.60
N ARG A 45 -9.14 -11.74 -6.44
CA ARG A 45 -9.33 -12.62 -5.28
C ARG A 45 -8.04 -13.34 -4.80
N GLY A 46 -6.85 -12.83 -5.16
CA GLY A 46 -5.57 -13.47 -4.86
C GLY A 46 -5.25 -14.70 -5.71
N ASP A 47 -6.01 -14.98 -6.76
CA ASP A 47 -5.82 -16.13 -7.65
C ASP A 47 -4.77 -15.82 -8.74
N SER A 48 -3.58 -16.43 -8.61
CA SER A 48 -2.45 -16.22 -9.52
C SER A 48 -2.67 -16.74 -10.94
N ASP A 49 -3.70 -17.56 -11.18
CA ASP A 49 -4.06 -18.02 -12.52
C ASP A 49 -4.82 -16.95 -13.33
N LYS A 50 -5.24 -15.87 -12.67
CA LYS A 50 -5.92 -14.73 -13.30
C LYS A 50 -4.92 -13.68 -13.78
N ALA A 51 -5.40 -12.79 -14.65
CA ALA A 51 -4.60 -11.66 -15.12
C ALA A 51 -4.12 -10.79 -13.93
N MET A 52 -2.84 -10.41 -13.96
CA MET A 52 -2.28 -9.47 -13.02
C MET A 52 -2.91 -8.08 -13.21
N LEU A 53 -3.46 -7.53 -12.13
CA LEU A 53 -4.05 -6.20 -12.07
C LEU A 53 -3.06 -5.20 -11.46
N THR A 54 -3.12 -3.96 -11.92
CA THR A 54 -2.36 -2.85 -11.33
C THR A 54 -3.15 -2.23 -10.19
N ARG A 55 -2.58 -2.21 -8.99
CA ARG A 55 -3.13 -1.57 -7.80
C ARG A 55 -2.36 -0.30 -7.48
N ILE A 56 -3.05 0.82 -7.39
CA ILE A 56 -2.50 2.11 -6.96
C ILE A 56 -2.93 2.35 -5.51
N TYR A 57 -1.97 2.48 -4.60
CA TYR A 57 -2.23 2.85 -3.21
C TYR A 57 -2.20 4.37 -3.04
N GLY A 58 -3.14 4.88 -2.25
CA GLY A 58 -3.20 6.28 -1.85
C GLY A 58 -3.78 6.44 -0.45
N THR A 59 -3.67 7.62 0.11
CA THR A 59 -4.22 8.01 1.43
C THR A 59 -4.89 9.37 1.32
N ALA A 60 -5.92 9.64 2.13
CA ALA A 60 -6.64 10.90 2.17
C ALA A 60 -7.01 11.23 3.62
N TRP A 61 -6.93 12.51 3.98
CA TRP A 61 -7.11 13.03 5.34
C TRP A 61 -7.98 14.28 5.33
N ARG A 62 -8.37 14.76 6.52
CA ARG A 62 -9.23 15.94 6.65
C ARG A 62 -8.49 17.23 6.33
N ASP A 63 -7.21 17.29 6.68
CA ASP A 63 -6.34 18.43 6.45
C ASP A 63 -4.89 18.01 6.17
N ASP A 64 -4.08 18.96 5.69
CA ASP A 64 -2.69 18.72 5.31
C ASP A 64 -1.79 18.41 6.51
N LYS A 65 -2.18 18.83 7.73
CA LYS A 65 -1.41 18.56 8.95
C LYS A 65 -1.48 17.07 9.29
N GLU A 66 -2.67 16.47 9.23
CA GLU A 66 -2.87 15.04 9.43
C GLU A 66 -2.18 14.22 8.34
N LEU A 67 -2.31 14.62 7.07
CA LEU A 67 -1.60 13.98 5.97
C LEU A 67 -0.09 13.99 6.22
N LYS A 68 0.47 15.15 6.58
CA LYS A 68 1.91 15.26 6.85
C LYS A 68 2.35 14.38 8.02
N ALA A 69 1.58 14.36 9.11
CA ALA A 69 1.87 13.50 10.26
C ALA A 69 1.90 12.01 9.87
N TYR A 70 0.93 11.56 9.07
CA TYR A 70 0.90 10.19 8.56
C TYR A 70 2.09 9.87 7.66
N LEU A 71 2.47 10.77 6.76
CA LEU A 71 3.64 10.58 5.90
C LEU A 71 4.94 10.50 6.68
N THR A 72 5.10 11.33 7.72
CA THR A 72 6.25 11.22 8.64
C THR A 72 6.25 9.88 9.36
N GLN A 73 5.09 9.36 9.80
CA GLN A 73 5.01 8.03 10.41
C GLN A 73 5.43 6.92 9.43
N LEU A 74 5.03 7.00 8.16
CA LEU A 74 5.45 6.04 7.15
C LEU A 74 6.96 6.09 6.89
N GLU A 75 7.56 7.28 6.83
CA GLU A 75 9.00 7.44 6.66
C GLU A 75 9.77 6.84 7.86
N GLU A 76 9.28 7.08 9.07
CA GLU A 76 9.85 6.50 10.28
C GLU A 76 9.70 4.96 10.33
N ALA A 77 8.58 4.42 9.85
CA ALA A 77 8.40 2.97 9.74
C ALA A 77 9.37 2.36 8.71
N GLU A 78 9.60 3.01 7.58
CA GLU A 78 10.53 2.55 6.53
C GLU A 78 11.98 2.52 7.00
N LYS A 79 12.39 3.49 7.83
CA LYS A 79 13.72 3.48 8.49
C LYS A 79 13.94 2.26 9.39
N ARG A 80 12.86 1.65 9.89
CA ARG A 80 12.89 0.52 10.84
C ARG A 80 12.47 -0.80 10.20
N ASP A 81 12.45 -0.86 8.87
CA ASP A 81 12.15 -2.09 8.14
C ASP A 81 13.25 -3.14 8.38
N HIS A 82 12.89 -4.30 8.93
CA HIS A 82 13.83 -5.37 9.23
C HIS A 82 14.60 -5.87 8.00
N ARG A 83 14.06 -5.71 6.78
CA ARG A 83 14.73 -6.08 5.53
C ARG A 83 15.84 -5.09 5.19
N LYS A 84 15.59 -3.80 5.43
CA LYS A 84 16.58 -2.74 5.26
C LYS A 84 17.68 -2.87 6.31
N LEU A 85 17.30 -2.94 7.59
CA LEU A 85 18.24 -3.09 8.69
C LEU A 85 19.02 -4.41 8.61
N GLY A 86 18.35 -5.50 8.22
CA GLY A 86 18.98 -6.81 8.04
C GLY A 86 20.11 -6.77 7.02
N ASN A 87 19.94 -6.02 5.93
CA ASN A 87 20.97 -5.79 4.93
C ASN A 87 22.07 -4.84 5.43
N GLU A 88 21.69 -3.67 5.97
CA GLU A 88 22.65 -2.65 6.49
C GLU A 88 23.55 -3.20 7.61
N MET A 89 23.00 -4.08 8.45
CA MET A 89 23.71 -4.67 9.59
C MET A 89 24.33 -6.03 9.28
N ASP A 90 24.19 -6.54 8.04
CA ASP A 90 24.74 -7.82 7.59
C ASP A 90 24.26 -9.01 8.45
N LEU A 91 22.94 -9.11 8.65
CA LEU A 91 22.31 -10.10 9.53
C LEU A 91 21.82 -11.34 8.77
N PHE A 92 21.22 -11.15 7.60
CA PHE A 92 20.70 -12.22 6.76
C PHE A 92 20.49 -11.73 5.33
N HIS A 93 20.29 -12.67 4.40
CA HIS A 93 19.82 -12.36 3.06
C HIS A 93 18.85 -13.43 2.52
N PHE A 94 18.23 -13.11 1.39
CA PHE A 94 17.44 -14.02 0.56
C PHE A 94 18.08 -14.08 -0.82
N GLN A 95 18.03 -15.26 -1.46
CA GLN A 95 18.60 -15.47 -2.79
C GLN A 95 17.57 -16.12 -3.73
N PRO A 96 17.60 -15.80 -5.04
CA PRO A 96 16.61 -16.30 -6.01
C PRO A 96 16.51 -17.82 -6.09
N GLU A 97 17.60 -18.53 -5.84
CA GLU A 97 17.69 -19.99 -5.86
C GLU A 97 16.84 -20.65 -4.76
N ALA A 98 16.51 -19.90 -3.70
CA ALA A 98 15.75 -20.39 -2.55
C ALA A 98 14.77 -19.31 -2.04
N GLN A 99 13.80 -18.95 -2.88
CA GLN A 99 12.79 -17.93 -2.57
C GLN A 99 12.03 -18.26 -1.27
N GLY A 100 12.06 -17.34 -0.32
CA GLY A 100 11.40 -17.49 0.98
C GLY A 100 12.25 -18.19 2.06
N SER A 101 13.42 -18.73 1.70
CA SER A 101 14.38 -19.28 2.68
C SER A 101 15.35 -18.20 3.14
N CYS A 102 15.45 -18.02 4.46
CA CYS A 102 16.36 -17.05 5.07
C CYS A 102 17.76 -17.66 5.28
N PHE A 103 18.80 -16.96 4.82
CA PHE A 103 20.20 -17.34 5.05
C PHE A 103 20.82 -16.43 6.11
N TRP A 104 20.98 -16.96 7.32
CA TRP A 104 21.52 -16.22 8.46
C TRP A 104 23.03 -16.04 8.35
N HIS A 105 23.51 -14.81 8.52
CA HIS A 105 24.93 -14.51 8.63
C HIS A 105 25.40 -14.73 10.07
N PRO A 106 26.72 -14.80 10.35
CA PRO A 106 27.21 -15.02 11.72
C PRO A 106 26.60 -14.09 12.77
N LYS A 107 26.43 -12.79 12.46
CA LYS A 107 25.80 -11.82 13.37
C LYS A 107 24.32 -12.10 13.61
N GLY A 108 23.56 -12.36 12.55
CA GLY A 108 22.13 -12.66 12.67
C GLY A 108 21.87 -13.99 13.36
N TYR A 109 22.71 -15.00 13.10
CA TYR A 109 22.61 -16.32 13.72
C TYR A 109 22.82 -16.27 15.23
N VAL A 110 23.72 -15.41 15.73
CA VAL A 110 23.90 -15.19 17.17
C VAL A 110 22.61 -14.67 17.82
N ILE A 111 21.91 -13.74 17.17
CA ILE A 111 20.62 -13.21 17.67
C ILE A 111 19.56 -14.31 17.63
N TYR A 112 19.46 -15.03 16.52
CA TYR A 112 18.49 -16.11 16.33
C TYR A 112 18.67 -17.24 17.36
N HIS A 113 19.91 -17.61 17.70
CA HIS A 113 20.20 -18.65 18.69
C HIS A 113 19.96 -18.18 20.13
N ALA A 114 20.00 -16.88 20.39
CA ALA A 114 19.81 -16.33 21.73
C ALA A 114 18.33 -16.20 22.15
N LEU A 115 17.40 -16.32 21.19
CA LEU A 115 15.95 -16.13 21.37
C LEU A 115 15.19 -17.43 21.10
#